data_AF-A0AA89B3U7-F1
#
_entry.id   AF-A0AA89B3U7-F1
#
_cell.length_a   1.000
_cell.length_b   1.000
_cell.length_c   1.000
_cell.angle_alpha   90.00
_cell.angle_beta   90.00
_cell.angle_gamma   90.00
#
_symmetry.space_group_name_H-M   'P 1'
#
loop_
_entity.id
_entity.type
_entity.pdbx_description
1 polymer ?
#
loop_
_entity_poly.entity_id
_entity_poly.type
_entity_poly.pdbx_seq_one_letter_code
_entity_poly.pdbx_strand_id
1 'polypeptide(L)'
;MVNNTQIPFKVPVIDISGKDLTPGTSDWVSTSNEVRQALEDCGCFKAAYGKVSPKLHGSICHAMEDLFDLPTENKSRYTFDTPFYGYAGPSAKHPSARAETIYSYSRQIAEVDQIVTRMIFDNFGVEKYHKSHVEASTYILGVIKYRDLKSSETNIGCGAHADMSFTTILHQNQVSGLQIKTKDGE
;
A
#
# COMPACT_ATOMS: atom_id res chain seq x y z
N MET A 1 -29.32 -29.06 -12.44
CA MET A 1 -28.39 -27.92 -12.63
C MET A 1 -28.38 -27.16 -11.32
N VAL A 2 -27.25 -27.11 -10.61
CA VAL A 2 -27.14 -26.33 -9.38
C VAL A 2 -26.64 -24.95 -9.77
N ASN A 3 -27.46 -23.92 -9.56
CA ASN A 3 -27.05 -22.54 -9.82
C ASN A 3 -26.08 -22.10 -8.72
N ASN A 4 -24.79 -22.36 -8.95
CA ASN A 4 -23.72 -21.89 -8.07
C ASN A 4 -23.61 -20.37 -8.22
N THR A 5 -24.41 -19.64 -7.44
CA THR A 5 -24.45 -18.18 -7.44
C THR A 5 -23.26 -17.71 -6.61
N GLN A 6 -22.07 -17.81 -7.20
CA GLN A 6 -20.80 -17.42 -6.62
C GLN A 6 -20.88 -15.92 -6.33
N ILE A 7 -21.06 -15.56 -5.07
CA ILE A 7 -21.13 -14.16 -4.63
C ILE A 7 -19.77 -13.55 -4.97
N PRO A 8 -19.70 -12.45 -5.75
CA PRO A 8 -18.42 -11.88 -6.15
C PRO A 8 -17.62 -11.53 -4.90
N PHE A 9 -16.43 -12.14 -4.78
CA PHE A 9 -15.55 -11.97 -3.65
C PHE A 9 -15.30 -10.49 -3.36
N LYS A 10 -15.58 -10.07 -2.13
CA LYS A 10 -15.49 -8.68 -1.71
C LYS A 10 -14.44 -8.53 -0.62
N VAL A 11 -13.33 -7.88 -0.97
CA VAL A 11 -12.26 -7.51 -0.03
C VAL A 11 -12.88 -6.81 1.21
N PRO A 12 -12.62 -7.31 2.43
CA PRO A 12 -13.12 -6.72 3.66
C PRO A 12 -12.72 -5.25 3.81
N VAL A 13 -13.56 -4.46 4.47
CA VAL A 13 -13.24 -3.06 4.83
C VAL A 13 -13.14 -3.00 6.35
N ILE A 14 -11.99 -2.58 6.85
CA ILE A 14 -11.71 -2.42 8.28
C ILE A 14 -11.50 -0.94 8.54
N ASP A 15 -12.35 -0.35 9.39
CA ASP A 15 -12.17 1.04 9.80
C ASP A 15 -11.23 1.12 11.00
N ILE A 16 -10.15 1.87 10.84
CA ILE A 16 -9.16 2.19 11.89
C ILE A 16 -9.22 3.68 12.28
N SER A 17 -10.23 4.41 11.81
CA SER A 17 -10.42 5.84 12.05
C SER A 17 -11.10 6.11 13.38
N GLY A 18 -10.59 7.08 14.15
CA GLY A 18 -11.27 7.58 15.37
C GLY A 18 -11.37 6.59 16.54
N LYS A 19 -10.83 5.38 16.40
CA LYS A 19 -10.75 4.33 17.43
C LYS A 19 -9.60 4.54 18.41
N ASP A 20 -9.73 4.04 19.63
CA ASP A 20 -8.61 3.94 20.58
C ASP A 20 -7.78 2.68 20.28
N LEU A 21 -6.78 2.84 19.40
CA LEU A 21 -5.88 1.76 18.99
C LEU A 21 -4.69 1.56 19.94
N THR A 22 -4.88 1.82 21.24
CA THR A 22 -3.91 1.45 22.27
C THR A 22 -4.00 -0.06 22.55
N PRO A 23 -2.87 -0.82 22.59
CA PRO A 23 -2.91 -2.25 22.86
C PRO A 23 -3.66 -2.61 24.16
N GLY A 24 -4.64 -3.50 24.04
CA GLY A 24 -5.46 -4.00 25.15
C GLY A 24 -6.82 -3.32 25.34
N THR A 25 -7.15 -2.28 24.58
CA THR A 25 -8.51 -1.69 24.57
C THR A 25 -9.52 -2.59 23.87
N SER A 26 -10.83 -2.34 24.05
CA SER A 26 -11.88 -3.03 23.30
C SER A 26 -11.78 -2.82 21.80
N ASP A 27 -11.49 -1.58 21.38
CA ASP A 27 -11.31 -1.20 19.98
C ASP A 27 -10.10 -1.91 19.38
N TRP A 28 -8.99 -1.99 20.12
CA TRP A 28 -7.81 -2.75 19.72
C TRP A 28 -8.17 -4.22 19.53
N VAL A 29 -8.76 -4.87 20.53
CA VAL A 29 -9.07 -6.31 20.47
C VAL A 29 -10.04 -6.64 19.33
N SER A 30 -11.10 -5.85 19.11
CA SER A 30 -12.03 -6.08 17.99
C SER A 30 -11.33 -5.89 16.64
N THR A 31 -10.68 -4.75 16.45
CA THR A 31 -10.05 -4.38 15.17
C THR A 31 -8.88 -5.32 14.83
N SER A 32 -8.11 -5.73 15.84
CA SER A 32 -7.01 -6.67 15.69
C SER A 32 -7.50 -8.06 15.27
N ASN A 33 -8.65 -8.52 15.78
CA ASN A 33 -9.30 -9.75 15.31
C ASN A 33 -9.84 -9.63 13.88
N GLU A 34 -10.45 -8.49 13.53
CA GLU A 34 -10.90 -8.21 12.16
C GLU A 34 -9.72 -8.25 11.16
N VAL A 35 -8.58 -7.65 11.52
CA VAL A 35 -7.34 -7.65 10.72
C VAL A 35 -6.81 -9.07 10.53
N ARG A 36 -6.68 -9.84 11.62
CA ARG A 36 -6.24 -11.25 11.54
C ARG A 36 -7.16 -12.07 10.62
N GLN A 37 -8.47 -11.98 10.82
CA GLN A 37 -9.43 -12.77 10.04
C GLN A 37 -9.37 -12.41 8.54
N ALA A 38 -9.29 -11.12 8.21
CA ALA A 38 -9.17 -10.70 6.81
C ALA A 38 -7.86 -11.15 6.16
N LEU A 39 -6.74 -11.14 6.88
CA LEU A 39 -5.46 -11.65 6.37
C LEU A 39 -5.48 -13.18 6.19
N GLU A 40 -6.07 -13.93 7.12
CA GLU A 40 -6.23 -15.39 7.02
C GLU A 40 -7.17 -15.83 5.88
N ASP A 41 -8.27 -15.11 5.65
CA ASP A 41 -9.27 -15.48 4.65
C ASP A 41 -8.99 -14.91 3.26
N CYS A 42 -8.53 -13.66 3.19
CA CYS A 42 -8.45 -12.88 1.95
C CYS A 42 -7.02 -12.52 1.54
N GLY A 43 -6.03 -12.69 2.44
CA GLY A 43 -4.67 -12.16 2.27
C GLY A 43 -4.58 -10.63 2.26
N CYS A 44 -5.69 -9.91 2.34
CA CYS A 44 -5.76 -8.45 2.21
C CYS A 44 -7.07 -7.88 2.77
N PHE A 45 -7.07 -6.57 3.04
CA PHE A 45 -8.26 -5.78 3.38
C PHE A 45 -8.09 -4.34 2.91
N LYS A 46 -9.20 -3.58 2.87
CA LYS A 46 -9.19 -2.13 2.67
C LYS A 46 -9.25 -1.44 4.04
N ALA A 47 -8.19 -0.73 4.41
CA ALA A 47 -8.19 0.12 5.59
C ALA A 47 -8.92 1.44 5.31
N ALA A 48 -9.93 1.79 6.10
CA ALA A 48 -10.43 3.16 6.18
C ALA A 48 -9.65 3.91 7.27
N TYR A 49 -9.01 5.03 6.91
CA TYR A 49 -8.05 5.72 7.79
C TYR A 49 -8.18 7.25 7.72
N GLY A 50 -8.84 7.82 8.72
CA GLY A 50 -9.20 9.23 8.75
C GLY A 50 -8.07 10.25 8.98
N LYS A 51 -6.84 9.84 9.31
CA LYS A 51 -5.72 10.81 9.50
C LYS A 51 -5.23 11.41 8.17
N VAL A 52 -5.25 10.64 7.08
CA VAL A 52 -4.86 11.15 5.75
C VAL A 52 -5.94 12.10 5.25
N SER A 53 -5.73 13.39 5.52
CA SER A 53 -6.69 14.43 5.10
C SER A 53 -6.95 14.41 3.58
N PRO A 54 -8.18 14.72 3.13
CA PRO A 54 -8.49 14.86 1.71
C PRO A 54 -7.57 15.86 0.98
N LYS A 55 -7.10 16.90 1.68
CA LYS A 55 -6.11 17.85 1.17
C LYS A 55 -4.79 17.17 0.84
N LEU A 56 -4.23 16.38 1.77
CA LEU A 56 -2.96 15.67 1.55
C LEU A 56 -3.12 14.60 0.47
N HIS A 57 -4.24 13.87 0.45
CA HIS A 57 -4.58 12.94 -0.63
C HIS A 57 -4.58 13.64 -2.00
N GLY A 58 -5.25 14.79 -2.11
CA GLY A 58 -5.22 15.60 -3.33
C GLY A 58 -3.81 16.06 -3.70
N SER A 59 -3.03 16.55 -2.72
CA SER A 59 -1.66 17.00 -2.95
C SER A 59 -0.71 15.89 -3.40
N ILE A 60 -0.83 14.67 -2.87
CA ILE A 60 0.01 13.56 -3.32
C ILE A 60 -0.35 13.12 -4.74
N CYS A 61 -1.64 13.05 -5.09
CA CYS A 61 -2.07 12.73 -6.46
C CYS A 61 -1.53 13.75 -7.47
N HIS A 62 -1.68 15.05 -7.20
CA HIS A 62 -1.11 16.10 -8.05
C HIS A 62 0.42 15.97 -8.13
N ALA A 63 1.12 15.78 -7.00
CA ALA A 63 2.58 15.65 -6.99
C ALA A 63 3.09 14.42 -7.77
N MET A 64 2.30 13.34 -7.84
CA MET A 64 2.58 12.16 -8.66
C MET A 64 2.36 12.45 -10.15
N GLU A 65 1.25 13.11 -10.54
CA GLU A 65 1.00 13.54 -11.93
C GLU A 65 2.12 14.46 -12.43
N ASP A 66 2.43 15.50 -11.65
CA ASP A 66 3.55 16.44 -11.83
C ASP A 66 4.91 15.74 -12.02
N LEU A 67 5.13 14.63 -11.29
CA LEU A 67 6.35 13.82 -11.38
C LEU A 67 6.39 13.02 -12.67
N PHE A 68 5.26 12.43 -13.09
CA PHE A 68 5.19 11.62 -14.31
C PHE A 68 5.20 12.43 -15.60
N ASP A 69 4.72 13.67 -15.56
CA ASP A 69 4.64 14.54 -16.73
C ASP A 69 5.95 15.34 -16.96
N LEU A 70 6.92 15.23 -16.06
CA LEU A 70 8.30 15.62 -16.34
C LEU A 70 8.85 14.88 -17.57
N PRO A 71 9.71 15.54 -18.38
CA PRO A 71 10.48 14.87 -19.43
C PRO A 71 11.20 13.63 -18.92
N THR A 72 11.39 12.61 -19.77
CA THR A 72 12.06 11.36 -19.37
C THR A 72 13.45 11.62 -18.79
N GLU A 73 14.23 12.49 -19.43
CA GLU A 73 15.53 13.01 -18.98
C GLU A 73 15.46 13.71 -17.61
N ASN A 74 14.29 14.22 -17.20
CA ASN A 74 14.05 14.85 -15.90
C ASN A 74 13.55 13.88 -14.81
N LYS A 75 13.00 12.71 -15.16
CA LYS A 75 12.56 11.68 -14.19
C LYS A 75 13.67 10.70 -13.85
N SER A 76 14.43 10.34 -14.87
CA SER A 76 15.63 9.53 -14.76
C SER A 76 16.73 10.18 -13.89
N ARG A 77 16.52 11.45 -13.54
CA ARG A 77 17.24 12.23 -12.54
C ARG A 77 17.13 11.73 -11.10
N TYR A 78 16.37 10.68 -10.83
CA TYR A 78 16.25 10.13 -9.50
C TYR A 78 17.06 8.84 -9.42
N THR A 79 18.35 8.91 -9.07
CA THR A 79 19.22 7.72 -8.92
C THR A 79 19.77 7.64 -7.51
N PHE A 80 19.71 6.45 -6.91
CA PHE A 80 20.37 6.08 -5.66
C PHE A 80 21.19 4.81 -5.88
N ASP A 81 22.24 4.64 -5.09
CA ASP A 81 23.10 3.44 -5.15
C ASP A 81 22.44 2.22 -4.46
N THR A 82 21.36 2.45 -3.71
CA THR A 82 20.59 1.41 -3.01
C THR A 82 19.58 0.76 -3.95
N PRO A 83 19.51 -0.59 -4.05
CA PRO A 83 18.51 -1.28 -4.85
C PRO A 83 17.07 -0.84 -4.50
N PHE A 84 16.22 -0.73 -5.51
CA PHE A 84 14.83 -0.25 -5.42
C PHE A 84 14.64 1.24 -5.05
N TYR A 85 15.71 2.01 -4.84
CA TYR A 85 15.64 3.46 -4.71
C TYR A 85 16.00 4.14 -6.04
N GLY A 86 15.12 5.01 -6.53
CA GLY A 86 15.31 5.75 -7.79
C GLY A 86 14.18 5.55 -8.79
N TYR A 87 14.33 6.19 -9.96
CA TYR A 87 13.50 5.99 -11.14
C TYR A 87 14.15 4.95 -12.04
N ALA A 88 13.38 3.97 -12.52
CA ALA A 88 13.84 2.95 -13.47
C ALA A 88 14.01 3.54 -14.89
N GLY A 89 15.04 4.36 -15.11
CA GLY A 89 15.39 4.98 -16.40
C GLY A 89 16.66 5.85 -16.37
N PRO A 90 17.15 6.37 -17.52
CA PRO A 90 18.55 6.85 -17.68
C PRO A 90 18.89 8.32 -17.23
N SER A 91 19.34 8.47 -15.97
CA SER A 91 20.20 9.50 -15.27
C SER A 91 20.02 11.07 -15.26
N ALA A 92 20.28 11.68 -14.06
CA ALA A 92 20.72 13.06 -13.62
C ALA A 92 20.20 13.49 -12.17
N LYS A 93 19.79 14.75 -11.77
CA LYS A 93 19.19 15.16 -10.41
C LYS A 93 18.12 16.33 -10.34
N HIS A 94 17.21 16.35 -9.30
CA HIS A 94 16.23 17.40 -8.76
C HIS A 94 14.74 17.48 -9.29
N PRO A 95 13.68 18.04 -8.57
CA PRO A 95 13.66 18.98 -7.41
C PRO A 95 12.64 18.76 -6.22
N SER A 96 12.55 19.74 -5.30
CA SER A 96 12.30 19.57 -3.85
C SER A 96 10.87 19.70 -3.26
N ALA A 97 9.95 20.52 -3.79
CA ALA A 97 8.63 20.72 -3.13
C ALA A 97 7.73 19.45 -3.15
N ARG A 98 7.90 18.61 -4.18
CA ARG A 98 7.21 17.32 -4.31
C ARG A 98 7.68 16.32 -3.25
N ALA A 99 8.95 16.38 -2.86
CA ALA A 99 9.54 15.50 -1.85
C ALA A 99 8.89 15.66 -0.47
N GLU A 100 8.59 16.90 -0.04
CA GLU A 100 7.92 17.15 1.25
C GLU A 100 6.50 16.57 1.30
N THR A 101 5.74 16.69 0.19
CA THR A 101 4.39 16.12 0.08
C THR A 101 4.43 14.59 0.09
N ILE A 102 5.33 14.00 -0.71
CA ILE A 102 5.56 12.55 -0.77
C ILE A 102 6.01 12.00 0.59
N TYR A 103 6.89 12.72 1.31
CA TYR A 103 7.35 12.35 2.65
C TYR A 103 6.26 12.48 3.73
N SER A 104 5.47 13.56 3.71
CA SER A 104 4.36 13.75 4.63
C SER A 104 3.31 12.64 4.49
N TYR A 105 3.02 12.26 3.24
CA TYR A 105 2.16 11.12 2.92
C TYR A 105 2.78 9.79 3.38
N SER A 106 4.05 9.52 3.05
CA SER A 106 4.70 8.24 3.39
C SER A 106 4.77 8.01 4.89
N ARG A 107 4.98 9.04 5.72
CA ARG A 107 4.93 8.91 7.19
C ARG A 107 3.55 8.46 7.69
N GLN A 108 2.46 9.01 7.14
CA GLN A 108 1.11 8.63 7.58
C GLN A 108 0.72 7.21 7.14
N ILE A 109 1.24 6.75 6.00
CA ILE A 109 1.08 5.36 5.57
C ILE A 109 1.94 4.41 6.43
N ALA A 110 3.14 4.82 6.82
CA ALA A 110 3.96 4.06 7.77
C ALA A 110 3.32 3.96 9.17
N GLU A 111 2.57 4.97 9.63
CA GLU A 111 1.75 4.83 10.86
C GLU A 111 0.69 3.73 10.72
N VAL A 112 0.02 3.60 9.57
CA VAL A 112 -0.95 2.51 9.32
C VAL A 112 -0.25 1.16 9.35
N ASP A 113 0.90 1.05 8.68
CA ASP A 113 1.70 -0.18 8.67
C ASP A 113 2.10 -0.61 10.09
N GLN A 114 2.61 0.32 10.91
CA GLN A 114 3.00 0.02 12.29
C GLN A 114 1.82 -0.44 13.15
N ILE A 115 0.63 0.14 12.98
CA ILE A 115 -0.59 -0.27 13.67
C ILE A 115 -0.98 -1.71 13.26
N VAL A 116 -1.02 -1.99 11.96
CA VAL A 116 -1.41 -3.31 11.41
C VAL A 116 -0.38 -4.38 11.79
N THR A 117 0.91 -4.09 11.64
CA THR A 117 2.01 -4.94 12.08
C THR A 117 1.94 -5.23 13.59
N ARG A 118 1.62 -4.23 14.42
CA ARG A 118 1.43 -4.46 15.86
C ARG A 118 0.23 -5.36 16.15
N MET A 119 -0.89 -5.18 15.45
CA MET A 119 -2.07 -6.06 15.56
C MET A 119 -1.73 -7.51 15.18
N ILE A 120 -0.97 -7.72 14.11
CA ILE A 120 -0.48 -9.05 13.70
C ILE A 120 0.37 -9.67 14.81
N PHE A 121 1.35 -8.95 15.34
CA PHE A 121 2.26 -9.47 16.36
C PHE A 121 1.54 -9.82 17.68
N ASP A 122 0.56 -9.01 18.10
CA ASP A 122 -0.25 -9.29 19.29
C ASP A 122 -1.16 -10.52 19.08
N ASN A 123 -1.78 -10.68 17.91
CA ASN A 123 -2.62 -11.85 17.59
C ASN A 123 -1.86 -13.17 17.66
N PHE A 124 -0.62 -13.19 17.17
CA PHE A 124 0.20 -14.40 17.12
C PHE A 124 1.01 -14.66 18.41
N GLY A 125 0.87 -13.83 19.45
CA GLY A 125 1.61 -13.99 20.72
C GLY A 125 3.13 -13.81 20.57
N VAL A 126 3.53 -12.93 19.66
CA VAL A 126 4.93 -12.66 19.28
C VAL A 126 5.32 -11.21 19.52
N GLU A 127 4.54 -10.48 20.33
CA GLU A 127 4.65 -9.05 20.60
C GLU A 127 6.03 -8.62 21.12
N LYS A 128 6.76 -9.52 21.78
CA LYS A 128 8.16 -9.32 22.21
C LYS A 128 9.14 -9.00 21.07
N TYR A 129 8.83 -9.44 19.83
CA TYR A 129 9.66 -9.17 18.65
C TYR A 129 9.25 -7.91 17.88
N HIS A 130 8.11 -7.27 18.24
CA HIS A 130 7.58 -6.13 17.51
C HIS A 130 8.58 -4.97 17.44
N LYS A 131 9.22 -4.64 18.57
CA LYS A 131 10.20 -3.56 18.63
C LYS A 131 11.38 -3.81 17.68
N SER A 132 11.99 -5.00 17.75
CA SER A 132 13.10 -5.38 16.86
C SER A 132 12.70 -5.43 15.38
N HIS A 133 11.45 -5.77 15.07
CA HIS A 133 10.95 -5.71 13.71
C HIS A 133 10.84 -4.27 13.20
N VAL A 134 10.25 -3.36 13.99
CA VAL A 134 10.16 -1.93 13.63
C VAL A 134 11.55 -1.29 13.50
N GLU A 135 12.50 -1.65 14.36
CA GLU A 135 13.89 -1.15 14.31
C GLU A 135 14.68 -1.69 13.09
N ALA A 136 14.32 -2.86 12.56
CA ALA A 136 14.93 -3.44 11.36
C ALA A 136 14.20 -3.08 10.05
N SER A 137 12.96 -2.58 10.12
CA SER A 137 12.11 -2.33 8.97
C SER A 137 12.51 -1.07 8.20
N THR A 138 12.50 -1.16 6.88
CA THR A 138 12.77 -0.04 5.97
C THR A 138 11.58 0.16 5.04
N TYR A 139 11.11 1.40 4.92
CA TYR A 139 9.96 1.73 4.08
C TYR A 139 10.41 2.18 2.68
N ILE A 140 9.79 1.60 1.66
CA ILE A 140 9.93 2.01 0.25
C ILE A 140 8.55 2.44 -0.24
N LEU A 141 8.45 3.66 -0.76
CA LEU A 141 7.24 4.17 -1.42
C LEU A 141 7.41 4.08 -2.93
N GLY A 142 6.84 3.03 -3.54
CA GLY A 142 6.73 2.92 -4.98
C GLY A 142 5.61 3.81 -5.53
N VAL A 143 5.88 4.54 -6.62
CA VAL A 143 4.87 5.29 -7.37
C VAL A 143 4.84 4.77 -8.79
N ILE A 144 3.68 4.29 -9.25
CA ILE A 144 3.52 3.58 -10.53
C ILE A 144 2.41 4.23 -11.35
N LYS A 145 2.70 4.57 -12.61
CA LYS A 145 1.70 5.03 -13.61
C LYS A 145 1.65 4.00 -14.74
N TYR A 146 0.54 3.27 -14.83
CA TYR A 146 0.22 2.47 -16.00
C TYR A 146 -0.27 3.41 -17.12
N ARG A 147 0.02 3.03 -18.36
CA ARG A 147 -0.40 3.77 -19.57
C ARG A 147 -1.51 3.01 -20.29
N ASP A 148 -2.20 3.70 -21.19
CA ASP A 148 -3.16 3.08 -22.09
C ASP A 148 -2.48 2.01 -22.98
N LEU A 149 -3.28 1.00 -23.33
CA LEU A 149 -2.87 -0.04 -24.29
C LEU A 149 -2.71 0.57 -25.68
N LYS A 150 -1.64 0.14 -26.37
CA LYS A 150 -1.54 0.29 -27.82
C LYS A 150 -2.11 -0.95 -28.49
N SER A 151 -2.59 -0.79 -29.72
CA SER A 151 -3.11 -1.92 -30.50
C SER A 151 -2.06 -3.03 -30.62
N SER A 152 -2.46 -4.27 -30.34
CA SER A 152 -1.65 -5.51 -30.21
C SER A 152 -1.01 -5.83 -28.85
N GLU A 153 -1.17 -4.99 -27.82
CA GLU A 153 -0.61 -5.28 -26.48
C GLU A 153 -1.57 -6.11 -25.59
N THR A 154 -1.00 -6.90 -24.67
CA THR A 154 -1.76 -7.61 -23.63
C THR A 154 -2.19 -6.64 -22.52
N ASN A 155 -3.38 -6.86 -21.94
CA ASN A 155 -3.91 -6.02 -20.84
C ASN A 155 -3.31 -6.38 -19.47
N ILE A 156 -1.98 -6.52 -19.39
CA ILE A 156 -1.24 -6.89 -18.18
C ILE A 156 -0.16 -5.84 -17.92
N GLY A 157 -0.40 -4.95 -16.95
CA GLY A 157 0.57 -3.92 -16.57
C GLY A 157 1.70 -4.44 -15.67
N CYS A 158 1.39 -5.42 -14.82
CA CYS A 158 2.36 -6.17 -14.01
C CYS A 158 1.93 -7.64 -13.97
N GLY A 159 2.89 -8.58 -14.03
CA GLY A 159 2.59 -10.01 -13.97
C GLY A 159 2.11 -10.45 -12.59
N ALA A 160 1.51 -11.63 -12.49
CA ALA A 160 1.14 -12.20 -11.18
C ALA A 160 2.40 -12.48 -10.34
N HIS A 161 2.45 -11.95 -9.13
CA HIS A 161 3.53 -12.10 -8.16
C HIS A 161 2.99 -12.02 -6.74
N ALA A 162 3.84 -12.32 -5.77
CA ALA A 162 3.67 -11.91 -4.38
C ALA A 162 4.82 -10.96 -4.02
N ASP A 163 4.55 -9.97 -3.17
CA ASP A 163 5.59 -9.06 -2.69
C ASP A 163 6.56 -9.79 -1.76
N MET A 164 7.81 -9.30 -1.71
CA MET A 164 8.84 -9.80 -0.79
C MET A 164 8.85 -9.09 0.57
N SER A 165 8.00 -8.07 0.74
CA SER A 165 7.81 -7.33 1.98
C SER A 165 7.00 -8.13 3.01
N PHE A 166 7.07 -7.74 4.27
CA PHE A 166 6.19 -8.26 5.32
C PHE A 166 4.73 -7.81 5.11
N THR A 167 4.56 -6.59 4.62
CA THR A 167 3.29 -5.88 4.40
C THR A 167 3.44 -4.95 3.19
N THR A 168 2.34 -4.71 2.48
CA THR A 168 2.25 -3.70 1.41
C THR A 168 0.94 -2.94 1.55
N ILE A 169 1.02 -1.60 1.51
CA ILE A 169 -0.15 -0.73 1.49
C ILE A 169 -0.26 -0.11 0.10
N LEU A 170 -1.34 -0.45 -0.62
CA LEU A 170 -1.62 0.07 -1.95
C LEU A 170 -2.66 1.18 -1.89
N HIS A 171 -2.40 2.24 -2.66
CA HIS A 171 -3.34 3.33 -2.89
C HIS A 171 -3.53 3.49 -4.41
N GLN A 172 -4.79 3.41 -4.86
CA GLN A 172 -5.15 3.49 -6.27
C GLN A 172 -5.98 4.76 -6.53
N ASN A 173 -5.87 5.29 -7.75
CA ASN A 173 -6.79 6.31 -8.23
C ASN A 173 -8.14 5.69 -8.63
N GLN A 174 -9.00 6.46 -9.31
CA GLN A 174 -10.33 6.00 -9.73
C GLN A 174 -10.31 4.92 -10.85
N VAL A 175 -9.14 4.55 -11.38
CA VAL A 175 -8.99 3.55 -12.45
C VAL A 175 -8.72 2.19 -11.83
N SER A 176 -9.63 1.24 -12.04
CA SER A 176 -9.49 -0.13 -11.55
C SER A 176 -8.53 -0.95 -12.42
N GLY A 177 -7.61 -1.67 -11.79
CA GLY A 177 -6.65 -2.56 -12.48
C GLY A 177 -5.88 -3.53 -11.59
N LEU A 178 -6.09 -3.50 -10.27
CA LEU A 178 -5.53 -4.51 -9.36
C LEU A 178 -6.39 -5.76 -9.39
N GLN A 179 -5.75 -6.92 -9.50
CA GLN A 179 -6.34 -8.24 -9.31
C GLN A 179 -5.58 -8.94 -8.19
N ILE A 180 -6.30 -9.68 -7.35
CA ILE A 180 -5.75 -10.39 -6.19
C ILE A 180 -6.21 -11.83 -6.31
N LYS A 181 -5.28 -12.78 -6.23
CA LYS A 181 -5.61 -14.20 -6.18
C LYS A 181 -5.89 -14.60 -4.72
N THR A 182 -7.07 -15.17 -4.49
CA THR A 182 -7.52 -15.66 -3.19
C THR A 182 -6.90 -17.01 -2.82
N LYS A 183 -7.05 -17.43 -1.55
CA LYS A 183 -6.62 -18.75 -1.07
C LYS A 183 -7.29 -19.90 -1.81
N ASP A 184 -8.53 -19.70 -2.27
CA ASP A 184 -9.33 -20.70 -3.00
C ASP A 184 -8.98 -20.76 -4.50
N GLY A 185 -8.11 -19.87 -4.96
CA GLY A 185 -7.53 -19.89 -6.30
C GLY A 185 -8.26 -19.03 -7.34
N GLU A 186 -9.36 -18.39 -6.96
CA GLU A 186 -10.04 -17.30 -7.70
C GLU A 186 -9.16 -16.04 -7.77
#